data_AF-A0AAY5EVA0-F1
#
_entry.id   AF-A0AAY5EVA0-F1
#
_cell.length_a   1.000
_cell.length_b   1.000
_cell.length_c   1.000
_cell.angle_alpha   90.00
_cell.angle_beta   90.00
_cell.angle_gamma   90.00
#
_symmetry.space_group_name_H-M   'P 1'
#
loop_
_entity.id
_entity.type
_entity.pdbx_description
1 polymer ?
#
loop_
_entity_poly.entity_id
_entity_poly.type
_entity_poly.pdbx_seq_one_letter_code
_entity_poly.pdbx_strand_id
1 'polypeptide(L)'
;MGNIFGKKKRTRVTEQDRAVLQLKQQRDKLKQYQRKISLQLEKEKQLAKQLLKDGKKEKALVLLKKKRFQEQLLDKTENQISNLERMVQDIEFAQIEMKVIEGLKVGNDCLKKMHEVMSIEEVERIMDETQEAIEYQRQIDDILAGSLTQEDEDAVLAELEAITQGDTDVELPEVPNEGLPEVPEQEPGVSPLEHMHTPHSLLILSNERLSHCWP
;
A
#
# COMPACT_ATOMS: atom_id res chain seq x y z
N MET A 1 14.40 -10.31 53.58
CA MET A 1 13.57 -10.41 52.37
C MET A 1 13.80 -9.16 51.53
N GLY A 2 14.57 -9.25 50.44
CA GLY A 2 14.90 -8.12 49.58
C GLY A 2 14.11 -8.19 48.27
N ASN A 3 13.36 -7.13 47.97
CA ASN A 3 12.51 -7.00 46.79
C ASN A 3 13.33 -7.09 45.48
N ILE A 4 13.06 -8.14 44.67
CA ILE A 4 13.69 -8.40 43.37
C ILE A 4 12.74 -8.08 42.19
N PHE A 5 11.84 -7.11 42.36
CA PHE A 5 10.97 -6.65 41.26
C PHE A 5 11.43 -5.29 40.73
N GLY A 6 12.60 -5.30 40.09
CA GLY A 6 13.03 -4.20 39.23
C GLY A 6 12.20 -4.19 37.95
N LYS A 7 11.25 -3.25 37.84
CA LYS A 7 10.57 -2.95 36.57
C LYS A 7 11.62 -2.75 35.48
N LYS A 8 11.63 -3.64 34.47
CA LYS A 8 12.47 -3.46 33.26
C LYS A 8 12.11 -2.11 32.63
N LYS A 9 13.02 -1.14 32.68
CA LYS A 9 12.91 0.10 31.91
C LYS A 9 12.71 -0.30 30.44
N ARG A 10 11.56 0.02 29.86
CA ARG A 10 11.35 -0.10 28.40
C ARG A 10 12.39 0.79 27.74
N THR A 11 13.41 0.19 27.15
CA THR A 11 14.46 0.93 26.45
C THR A 11 13.84 1.62 25.24
N ARG A 12 14.09 2.92 25.06
CA ARG A 12 13.74 3.70 23.86
C ARG A 12 14.36 3.16 22.55
N VAL A 13 15.24 2.17 22.66
CA VAL A 13 15.93 1.54 21.53
C VAL A 13 15.04 0.46 20.95
N THR A 14 14.66 0.63 19.69
CA THR A 14 13.89 -0.35 18.94
C THR A 14 14.77 -1.54 18.52
N GLU A 15 14.18 -2.68 18.16
CA GLU A 15 14.96 -3.82 17.65
C GLU A 15 15.66 -3.47 16.33
N GLN A 16 15.05 -2.60 15.53
CA GLN A 16 15.61 -2.07 14.30
C GLN A 16 16.88 -1.24 14.58
N ASP A 17 16.87 -0.38 15.60
CA ASP A 17 18.06 0.40 16.00
C ASP A 17 19.22 -0.52 16.42
N ARG A 18 18.92 -1.63 17.10
CA ARG A 18 19.93 -2.63 17.46
C ARG A 18 20.51 -3.30 16.22
N ALA A 19 19.68 -3.67 15.24
CA ALA A 19 20.14 -4.25 13.99
C ALA A 19 21.04 -3.28 13.21
N VAL A 20 20.63 -2.01 13.08
CA VAL A 20 21.45 -0.97 12.44
C VAL A 20 22.77 -0.77 13.16
N LEU A 21 22.77 -0.76 14.49
CA LEU A 21 23.99 -0.66 15.29
C LEU A 21 24.93 -1.84 15.04
N GLN A 22 24.40 -3.07 15.02
CA GLN A 22 25.20 -4.27 14.76
C GLN A 22 25.83 -4.22 13.38
N LEU A 23 25.07 -3.86 12.34
CA LEU A 23 25.59 -3.73 10.97
C LEU A 23 26.69 -2.66 10.89
N LYS A 24 26.48 -1.50 11.52
CA LYS A 24 27.49 -0.42 11.59
C LYS A 24 28.76 -0.88 12.31
N GLN A 25 28.63 -1.62 13.42
CA GLN A 25 29.79 -2.21 14.12
C GLN A 25 30.56 -3.20 13.25
N GLN A 26 29.88 -4.07 12.49
CA GLN A 26 30.54 -5.02 11.58
C GLN A 26 31.25 -4.29 10.43
N ARG A 27 30.61 -3.27 9.85
CA ARG A 27 31.22 -2.42 8.83
C ARG A 27 32.49 -1.77 9.35
N ASP A 28 32.47 -1.22 10.56
CA ASP A 28 33.62 -0.55 11.14
C ASP A 28 34.78 -1.53 11.42
N LYS A 29 34.48 -2.77 11.82
CA LYS A 29 35.48 -3.85 11.92
C LYS A 29 36.10 -4.18 10.57
N LEU A 30 35.30 -4.29 9.50
CA LEU A 30 35.81 -4.52 8.15
C LEU A 30 36.67 -3.35 7.66
N LYS A 31 36.28 -2.10 7.92
CA LYS A 31 37.09 -0.90 7.60
C LYS A 31 38.41 -0.89 8.39
N GLN A 32 38.43 -1.36 9.63
CA GLN A 32 39.68 -1.55 10.37
C GLN A 32 40.55 -2.65 9.77
N TYR A 33 39.96 -3.75 9.33
CA TYR A 33 40.66 -4.85 8.67
C TYR A 33 41.28 -4.42 7.32
N GLN A 34 40.51 -3.70 6.50
CA GLN A 34 40.97 -3.09 5.24
C GLN A 34 42.21 -2.24 5.47
N ARG A 35 42.18 -1.31 6.45
CA ARG A 35 43.33 -0.46 6.79
C ARG A 35 44.57 -1.26 7.18
N LYS A 36 44.40 -2.35 7.95
CA LYS A 36 45.52 -3.23 8.33
C LYS A 36 46.13 -3.92 7.11
N ILE A 37 45.31 -4.45 6.20
CA ILE A 37 45.79 -5.09 4.96
C ILE A 37 46.50 -4.07 4.07
N SER A 38 45.94 -2.87 3.87
CA SER A 38 46.55 -1.83 3.04
C SER A 38 47.95 -1.45 3.52
N LEU A 39 48.14 -1.31 4.84
CA LEU A 39 49.47 -1.06 5.43
C LEU A 39 50.43 -2.23 5.21
N GLN A 40 49.94 -3.46 5.26
CA GLN A 40 50.76 -4.64 5.01
C GLN A 40 51.15 -4.78 3.54
N LEU A 41 50.23 -4.48 2.61
CA LEU A 41 50.50 -4.44 1.17
C LEU A 41 51.61 -3.45 0.81
N GLU A 42 51.61 -2.25 1.41
CA GLU A 42 52.68 -1.27 1.17
C GLU A 42 54.05 -1.75 1.70
N LYS A 43 54.08 -2.42 2.85
CA LYS A 43 55.31 -3.05 3.38
C LYS A 43 55.81 -4.16 2.45
N GLU A 44 54.92 -5.07 2.02
CA GLU A 44 55.28 -6.18 1.12
C GLU A 44 55.78 -5.67 -0.24
N LYS A 45 55.21 -4.56 -0.73
CA LYS A 45 55.66 -3.86 -1.96
C LYS A 45 57.05 -3.27 -1.81
N GLN A 46 57.37 -2.65 -0.68
CA GLN A 46 58.72 -2.13 -0.40
C GLN A 46 59.74 -3.28 -0.30
N LEU A 47 59.39 -4.34 0.42
CA LEU A 47 60.22 -5.55 0.57
C LEU A 47 60.49 -6.21 -0.79
N ALA A 48 59.46 -6.33 -1.63
CA ALA A 48 59.61 -6.87 -3.00
C ALA A 48 60.57 -6.01 -3.84
N LYS A 49 60.47 -4.68 -3.75
CA LYS A 49 61.42 -3.76 -4.44
C LYS A 49 62.85 -3.95 -3.96
N GLN A 50 63.07 -4.14 -2.66
CA GLN A 50 64.41 -4.39 -2.10
C GLN A 50 64.98 -5.72 -2.59
N LEU A 51 64.19 -6.80 -2.57
CA LEU A 51 64.64 -8.12 -3.04
C LEU A 51 64.96 -8.16 -4.53
N LEU A 52 64.28 -7.35 -5.34
CA LEU A 52 64.63 -7.17 -6.75
C LEU A 52 65.98 -6.45 -6.93
N LYS A 53 66.29 -5.45 -6.08
CA LYS A 53 67.61 -4.79 -6.08
C LYS A 53 68.73 -5.73 -5.66
N ASP A 54 68.45 -6.61 -4.70
CA ASP A 54 69.37 -7.65 -4.22
C ASP A 54 69.58 -8.82 -5.21
N GLY A 55 68.91 -8.82 -6.38
CA GLY A 55 68.97 -9.91 -7.36
C GLY A 55 68.22 -11.19 -6.97
N LYS A 56 67.50 -11.21 -5.84
CA LYS A 56 66.78 -12.39 -5.31
C LYS A 56 65.39 -12.55 -5.96
N LYS A 57 65.37 -12.82 -7.26
CA LYS A 57 64.14 -12.86 -8.09
C LYS A 57 63.09 -13.87 -7.61
N GLU A 58 63.51 -15.08 -7.21
CA GLU A 58 62.57 -16.13 -6.77
C GLU A 58 61.79 -15.73 -5.50
N LYS A 59 62.47 -15.14 -4.53
CA LYS A 59 61.84 -14.64 -3.29
C LYS A 59 60.90 -13.47 -3.56
N ALA A 60 61.28 -12.57 -4.48
CA ALA A 60 60.42 -11.47 -4.91
C ALA A 60 59.14 -11.99 -5.58
N LEU A 61 59.21 -13.04 -6.41
CA LEU A 61 58.06 -13.64 -7.08
C LEU A 61 57.05 -14.24 -6.09
N VAL A 62 57.52 -14.92 -5.03
CA VAL A 62 56.64 -15.45 -3.98
C VAL A 62 55.91 -14.32 -3.24
N LEU A 63 56.59 -13.21 -2.93
CA LEU A 63 55.97 -12.04 -2.30
C LEU A 63 54.93 -11.37 -3.20
N LEU A 64 55.21 -11.27 -4.50
CA LEU A 64 54.24 -10.71 -5.46
C LEU A 64 52.98 -11.58 -5.58
N LYS A 65 53.12 -12.92 -5.50
CA LYS A 65 51.97 -13.84 -5.43
C LYS A 65 51.15 -13.61 -4.15
N LYS A 66 51.83 -13.46 -3.00
CA LYS A 66 51.18 -13.15 -1.71
C LYS A 66 50.44 -11.80 -1.75
N LYS A 67 51.08 -10.78 -2.33
CA LYS A 67 50.49 -9.45 -2.56
C LYS A 67 49.20 -9.56 -3.37
N ARG A 68 49.22 -10.26 -4.50
CA ARG A 68 48.04 -10.44 -5.37
C ARG A 68 46.88 -11.12 -4.65
N PHE A 69 47.16 -12.12 -3.80
CA PHE A 69 46.14 -12.78 -3.00
C PHE A 69 45.52 -11.82 -1.95
N GLN A 70 46.33 -10.99 -1.30
CA GLN A 70 45.84 -9.98 -0.36
C GLN A 70 45.01 -8.89 -1.06
N GLU A 71 45.37 -8.48 -2.27
CA GLU A 71 44.58 -7.55 -3.09
C GLU A 71 43.19 -8.14 -3.39
N GLN A 72 43.11 -9.41 -3.80
CA GLN A 72 41.81 -10.09 -4.00
C GLN A 72 40.96 -10.17 -2.72
N LEU A 73 41.60 -10.32 -1.56
CA LEU A 73 40.89 -10.33 -0.28
C LEU A 73 40.39 -8.93 0.09
N LEU A 74 41.14 -7.89 -0.27
CA LEU A 74 40.75 -6.50 -0.08
C LEU A 74 39.54 -6.18 -0.96
N ASP A 75 39.53 -6.58 -2.23
CA ASP A 75 38.38 -6.41 -3.13
C ASP A 75 37.12 -7.09 -2.58
N LYS A 76 37.25 -8.32 -2.05
CA LYS A 76 36.14 -9.03 -1.39
C LYS A 76 35.65 -8.28 -0.15
N THR A 77 36.56 -7.70 0.63
CA THR A 77 36.23 -6.93 1.83
C THR A 77 35.50 -5.63 1.47
N GLU A 78 35.91 -4.95 0.40
CA GLU A 78 35.23 -3.76 -0.11
C GLU A 78 33.80 -4.08 -0.56
N ASN A 79 33.61 -5.16 -1.31
CA ASN A 79 32.27 -5.62 -1.69
C ASN A 79 31.40 -5.92 -0.45
N GLN A 80 31.96 -6.53 0.60
CA GLN A 80 31.25 -6.77 1.85
C GLN A 80 30.88 -5.47 2.58
N ILE A 81 31.77 -4.46 2.58
CA ILE A 81 31.49 -3.14 3.16
C ILE A 81 30.33 -2.48 2.40
N SER A 82 30.37 -2.47 1.07
CA SER A 82 29.29 -1.90 0.25
C SER A 82 27.97 -2.62 0.46
N ASN A 83 27.99 -3.95 0.60
CA ASN A 83 26.78 -4.73 0.90
C ASN A 83 26.20 -4.38 2.28
N LEU A 84 27.04 -4.20 3.31
CA LEU A 84 26.58 -3.76 4.64
C LEU A 84 26.02 -2.34 4.61
N GLU A 85 26.65 -1.43 3.85
CA GLU A 85 26.16 -0.05 3.71
C GLU A 85 24.79 -0.02 3.01
N ARG A 86 24.59 -0.81 1.96
CA ARG A 86 23.28 -1.00 1.32
C ARG A 86 22.24 -1.54 2.30
N MET A 87 22.58 -2.59 3.05
CA MET A 87 21.66 -3.20 4.02
C MET A 87 21.21 -2.22 5.12
N VAL A 88 22.08 -1.31 5.53
CA VAL A 88 21.72 -0.23 6.47
C VAL A 88 20.73 0.75 5.82
N GLN A 89 20.97 1.15 4.57
CA GLN A 89 20.06 2.03 3.84
C GLN A 89 18.69 1.37 3.62
N ASP A 90 18.66 0.09 3.28
CA ASP A 90 17.43 -0.67 3.08
C ASP A 90 16.59 -0.72 4.36
N ILE A 91 17.23 -0.90 5.54
CA ILE A 91 16.54 -0.86 6.82
C ILE A 91 16.01 0.55 7.13
N GLU A 92 16.81 1.59 6.87
CA GLU A 92 16.38 2.99 7.07
C GLU A 92 15.20 3.33 6.15
N PHE A 93 15.18 2.82 4.92
CA PHE A 93 14.06 2.97 4.00
C PHE A 93 12.82 2.20 4.46
N ALA A 94 12.96 0.93 4.86
CA ALA A 94 11.87 0.14 5.40
C ALA A 94 11.22 0.78 6.65
N GLN A 95 12.02 1.50 7.47
CA GLN A 95 11.47 2.29 8.58
C GLN A 95 10.57 3.44 8.12
N ILE A 96 10.89 4.07 6.98
CA ILE A 96 10.05 5.11 6.38
C ILE A 96 8.78 4.47 5.82
N GLU A 97 8.89 3.37 5.09
CA GLU A 97 7.73 2.63 4.57
C GLU A 97 6.76 2.21 5.67
N MET A 98 7.27 1.70 6.80
CA MET A 98 6.44 1.37 7.96
C MET A 98 5.66 2.59 8.46
N LYS A 99 6.30 3.77 8.56
CA LYS A 99 5.62 5.00 8.99
C LYS A 99 4.53 5.45 8.00
N VAL A 100 4.77 5.27 6.70
CA VAL A 100 3.76 5.56 5.68
C VAL A 100 2.55 4.64 5.83
N ILE A 101 2.77 3.34 6.03
CA ILE A 101 1.71 2.36 6.26
C ILE A 101 0.93 2.67 7.55
N GLU A 102 1.63 3.05 8.62
CA GLU A 102 0.99 3.50 9.87
C GLU A 102 0.11 4.74 9.64
N GLY A 103 0.60 5.73 8.88
CA GLY A 103 -0.18 6.91 8.50
C GLY A 103 -1.42 6.58 7.68
N LEU A 104 -1.30 5.69 6.69
CA LEU A 104 -2.43 5.20 5.90
C LEU A 104 -3.46 4.46 6.75
N LYS A 105 -3.01 3.68 7.74
CA LYS A 105 -3.90 2.99 8.68
C LYS A 105 -4.71 3.97 9.52
N VAL A 106 -4.05 5.00 10.07
CA VAL A 106 -4.74 6.07 10.81
C VAL A 106 -5.74 6.82 9.92
N GLY A 107 -5.37 7.10 8.67
CA GLY A 107 -6.27 7.69 7.69
C GLY A 107 -7.50 6.81 7.41
N ASN A 108 -7.30 5.51 7.22
CA ASN A 108 -8.38 4.55 7.01
C ASN A 108 -9.31 4.43 8.23
N ASP A 109 -8.73 4.39 9.44
CA ASP A 109 -9.49 4.35 10.70
C ASP A 109 -10.31 5.64 10.91
N CYS A 110 -9.78 6.80 10.49
CA CYS A 110 -10.52 8.06 10.50
C CYS A 110 -11.70 8.04 9.51
N LEU A 111 -11.46 7.59 8.27
CA LEU A 111 -12.50 7.45 7.26
C LEU A 111 -13.62 6.50 7.70
N LYS A 112 -13.27 5.37 8.33
CA LYS A 112 -14.27 4.44 8.90
C LYS A 112 -15.17 5.11 9.94
N LYS A 113 -14.58 5.88 10.87
CA LYS A 113 -15.36 6.62 11.86
C LYS A 113 -16.26 7.68 11.22
N MET A 114 -15.78 8.39 10.20
CA MET A 114 -16.61 9.34 9.45
C MET A 114 -17.78 8.64 8.74
N HIS A 115 -17.54 7.48 8.12
CA HIS A 115 -18.59 6.69 7.50
C HIS A 115 -19.61 6.16 8.52
N GLU A 116 -19.17 5.73 9.71
CA GLU A 116 -20.07 5.32 10.80
C GLU A 116 -20.98 6.47 11.22
N VAL A 117 -20.45 7.68 11.43
CA VAL A 117 -21.25 8.86 11.81
C VAL A 117 -22.23 9.25 10.70
N MET A 118 -21.78 9.33 9.43
CA MET A 118 -22.69 9.65 8.32
C MET A 118 -23.80 8.61 8.15
N SER A 119 -23.51 7.31 8.34
CA SER A 119 -24.53 6.27 8.25
C SER A 119 -25.60 6.37 9.34
N ILE A 120 -25.24 6.85 10.54
CA ILE A 120 -26.20 7.07 11.62
C ILE A 120 -27.09 8.28 11.31
N GLU A 121 -26.51 9.39 10.85
CA GLU A 121 -27.26 10.59 10.44
C GLU A 121 -28.21 10.29 9.26
N GLU A 122 -27.79 9.43 8.32
CA GLU A 122 -28.63 8.99 7.19
C GLU A 122 -29.79 8.10 7.65
N VAL A 123 -29.56 7.21 8.62
CA VAL A 123 -30.64 6.39 9.22
C VAL A 123 -31.63 7.26 10.01
N GLU A 124 -31.16 8.23 10.79
CA GLU A 124 -32.01 9.17 11.54
C GLU A 124 -32.91 9.98 10.59
N ARG A 125 -32.35 10.49 9.49
CA ARG A 125 -33.12 11.21 8.47
C ARG A 125 -34.23 10.36 7.85
N ILE A 126 -33.96 9.10 7.53
CA ILE A 126 -34.97 8.20 6.96
C ILE A 126 -36.10 7.92 7.97
N MET A 127 -35.76 7.78 9.25
CA MET A 127 -36.77 7.59 10.30
C MET A 127 -37.66 8.82 10.47
N ASP A 128 -37.07 10.02 10.45
CA ASP A 128 -37.82 11.28 10.51
C ASP A 128 -38.74 11.44 9.29
N GLU A 129 -38.24 11.20 8.08
CA GLU A 129 -39.05 11.25 6.85
C GLU A 129 -40.19 10.21 6.87
N THR A 130 -39.95 9.01 7.39
CA THR A 130 -40.97 7.96 7.50
C THR A 130 -42.02 8.32 8.55
N GLN A 131 -41.61 8.87 9.69
CA GLN A 131 -42.51 9.29 10.75
C GLN A 131 -43.37 10.47 10.29
N GLU A 132 -42.79 11.45 9.59
CA GLU A 132 -43.52 12.57 8.99
C GLU A 132 -44.53 12.09 7.93
N ALA A 133 -44.16 11.11 7.09
CA ALA A 133 -45.08 10.50 6.12
C ALA A 133 -46.25 9.75 6.80
N ILE A 134 -45.98 9.01 7.89
CA ILE A 134 -47.03 8.33 8.67
C ILE A 134 -47.96 9.36 9.33
N GLU A 135 -47.42 10.45 9.87
CA GLU A 135 -48.21 11.52 10.49
C GLU A 135 -49.03 12.28 9.45
N TYR A 136 -48.47 12.56 8.27
CA TYR A 136 -49.19 13.15 7.15
C TYR A 136 -50.34 12.23 6.68
N GLN A 137 -50.09 10.93 6.55
CA GLN A 137 -51.14 9.95 6.23
C GLN A 137 -52.23 9.93 7.30
N ARG A 138 -51.88 9.94 8.58
CA ARG A 138 -52.87 10.02 9.67
C ARG A 138 -53.65 11.32 9.64
N GLN A 139 -53.03 12.45 9.32
CA GLN A 139 -53.73 13.72 9.15
C GLN A 139 -54.72 13.65 7.97
N ILE A 140 -54.33 13.02 6.86
CA ILE A 140 -55.26 12.74 5.75
C ILE A 140 -56.42 11.87 6.24
N ASP A 141 -56.13 10.77 6.93
CA ASP A 141 -57.13 9.83 7.43
C ASP A 141 -58.09 10.51 8.43
N ASP A 142 -57.59 11.36 9.33
CA ASP A 142 -58.40 12.12 10.31
C ASP A 142 -59.28 13.18 9.62
N ILE A 143 -58.75 13.88 8.61
CA ILE A 143 -59.51 14.86 7.81
C ILE A 143 -60.62 14.14 7.02
N LEU A 144 -60.33 12.98 6.46
CA LEU A 144 -61.30 12.19 5.70
C LEU A 144 -62.36 11.55 6.60
N ALA A 145 -61.97 10.98 7.75
CA ALA A 145 -62.86 10.34 8.71
C ALA A 145 -63.89 11.30 9.34
N GLY A 146 -63.58 12.61 9.38
CA GLY A 146 -64.51 13.64 9.88
C GLY A 146 -65.44 14.22 8.81
N SER A 147 -65.24 13.92 7.52
CA SER A 147 -65.89 14.64 6.41
C SER A 147 -66.78 13.77 5.51
N LEU A 148 -66.71 12.44 5.57
CA LEU A 148 -67.52 11.55 4.74
C LEU A 148 -68.82 11.13 5.46
N THR A 149 -69.94 11.16 4.75
CA THR A 149 -71.19 10.54 5.20
C THR A 149 -71.29 9.11 4.69
N GLN A 150 -72.16 8.29 5.28
CA GLN A 150 -72.32 6.89 4.90
C GLN A 150 -72.77 6.70 3.44
N GLU A 151 -73.47 7.69 2.86
CA GLU A 151 -73.84 7.71 1.44
C GLU A 151 -72.63 7.98 0.53
N ASP A 152 -71.67 8.79 0.99
CA ASP A 152 -70.43 9.08 0.26
C ASP A 152 -69.48 7.87 0.28
N GLU A 153 -69.43 7.11 1.38
CA GLU A 153 -68.67 5.86 1.48
C GLU A 153 -69.19 4.80 0.50
N ASP A 154 -70.52 4.65 0.39
CA ASP A 154 -71.16 3.71 -0.55
C ASP A 154 -70.90 4.13 -2.02
N ALA A 155 -70.90 5.43 -2.33
CA ALA A 155 -70.58 5.93 -3.67
C ALA A 155 -69.11 5.68 -4.04
N VAL A 156 -68.18 5.91 -3.11
CA VAL A 156 -66.75 5.62 -3.31
C VAL A 156 -66.49 4.13 -3.49
N LEU A 157 -67.17 3.26 -2.72
CA LEU A 157 -67.07 1.81 -2.90
C LEU A 157 -67.57 1.36 -4.28
N ALA A 158 -68.68 1.95 -4.76
CA ALA A 158 -69.19 1.67 -6.10
C ALA A 158 -68.22 2.15 -7.21
N GLU A 159 -67.59 3.33 -7.05
CA GLU A 159 -66.56 3.81 -7.98
C GLU A 159 -65.28 2.94 -7.93
N LEU A 160 -64.84 2.52 -6.74
CA LEU A 160 -63.71 1.61 -6.57
C LEU A 160 -63.96 0.25 -7.25
N GLU A 161 -65.17 -0.30 -7.09
CA GLU A 161 -65.58 -1.52 -7.80
C GLU A 161 -65.61 -1.31 -9.31
N ALA A 162 -66.09 -0.16 -9.80
CA ALA A 162 -66.10 0.15 -11.23
C ALA A 162 -64.69 0.27 -11.83
N ILE A 163 -63.73 0.88 -11.12
CA ILE A 163 -62.32 0.97 -11.55
C ILE A 163 -61.69 -0.42 -11.54
N THR A 164 -61.93 -1.20 -10.49
CA THR A 164 -61.38 -2.56 -10.38
C THR A 164 -61.95 -3.47 -11.47
N GLN A 165 -63.25 -3.39 -11.76
CA GLN A 165 -63.88 -4.12 -12.86
C GLN A 165 -63.40 -3.64 -14.24
N GLY A 166 -63.16 -2.33 -14.41
CA GLY A 166 -62.58 -1.75 -15.62
C GLY A 166 -61.16 -2.27 -15.94
N ASP A 167 -60.36 -2.57 -14.92
CA ASP A 167 -59.04 -3.19 -15.07
C ASP A 167 -59.09 -4.73 -15.10
N THR A 168 -60.19 -5.35 -14.68
CA THR A 168 -60.37 -6.83 -14.73
C THR A 168 -60.83 -7.30 -16.12
N ASP A 169 -61.40 -6.41 -16.95
CA ASP A 169 -61.89 -6.72 -18.30
C ASP A 169 -60.85 -6.48 -19.42
N VAL A 170 -59.56 -6.35 -19.05
CA VAL A 170 -58.48 -6.58 -20.00
C VAL A 170 -58.28 -8.09 -20.08
N GLU A 171 -58.97 -8.74 -21.02
CA GLU A 171 -58.52 -10.04 -21.54
C GLU A 171 -57.05 -9.88 -21.94
N LEU A 172 -56.14 -10.32 -21.08
CA LEU A 172 -54.74 -10.46 -21.43
C LEU A 172 -54.70 -11.40 -22.64
N PRO A 173 -54.28 -10.94 -23.83
CA PRO A 173 -54.24 -11.79 -25.00
C PRO A 173 -53.32 -12.98 -24.73
N GLU A 174 -53.74 -14.18 -25.15
CA GLU A 174 -52.91 -15.39 -25.04
C GLU A 174 -51.51 -15.11 -25.59
N VAL A 175 -50.49 -15.31 -24.74
CA VAL A 175 -49.09 -15.10 -25.08
C VAL A 175 -48.76 -15.92 -26.33
N PRO A 176 -48.33 -15.30 -27.44
CA PRO A 176 -47.91 -16.04 -28.62
C PRO A 176 -46.80 -17.02 -28.25
N ASN A 177 -47.06 -18.31 -28.43
CA ASN A 177 -46.12 -19.40 -28.18
C ASN A 177 -45.21 -19.62 -29.40
N GLU A 178 -44.65 -18.53 -29.95
CA GLU A 178 -43.62 -18.59 -30.98
C GLU A 178 -42.25 -18.70 -30.31
N GLY A 179 -41.59 -19.85 -30.54
CA GLY A 179 -40.28 -20.15 -30.00
C GLY A 179 -39.29 -19.04 -30.28
N LEU A 180 -38.72 -18.50 -29.20
CA LEU A 180 -37.64 -17.53 -29.26
C LEU A 180 -36.48 -18.11 -30.09
N PRO A 181 -35.86 -17.33 -31.00
CA PRO A 181 -34.72 -17.80 -31.77
C PRO A 181 -33.58 -18.18 -30.83
N GLU A 182 -33.06 -19.39 -30.99
CA GLU A 182 -31.90 -19.90 -30.26
C GLU A 182 -30.70 -18.97 -30.47
N VAL A 183 -30.29 -18.31 -29.37
CA VAL A 183 -28.99 -17.65 -29.29
C VAL A 183 -27.93 -18.75 -29.39
N PRO A 184 -26.97 -18.67 -30.34
CA PRO A 184 -25.95 -19.70 -30.48
C PRO A 184 -25.15 -19.86 -29.19
N GLU A 185 -25.21 -21.06 -28.60
CA GLU A 185 -24.32 -21.49 -27.53
C GLU A 185 -22.87 -21.45 -28.03
N GLN A 186 -22.05 -20.57 -27.43
CA GLN A 186 -20.60 -20.75 -27.40
C GLN A 186 -20.13 -20.70 -25.95
N GLU A 187 -20.02 -21.88 -25.33
CA GLU A 187 -19.07 -22.10 -24.24
C GLU A 187 -17.69 -22.49 -24.83
N PRO A 188 -16.61 -22.58 -24.04
CA PRO A 188 -15.96 -21.52 -23.27
C PRO A 188 -14.46 -21.46 -23.63
N GLY A 189 -13.93 -20.28 -23.94
CA GLY A 189 -12.52 -20.09 -24.33
C GLY A 189 -11.72 -19.29 -23.31
N VAL A 190 -11.31 -19.93 -22.21
CA VAL A 190 -10.43 -19.34 -21.19
C VAL A 190 -9.00 -19.27 -21.71
N SER A 191 -8.39 -18.07 -21.79
CA SER A 191 -6.95 -17.84 -21.57
C SER A 191 -6.58 -16.34 -21.57
N PRO A 192 -5.49 -15.95 -20.88
CA PRO A 192 -5.55 -14.87 -19.88
C PRO A 192 -5.09 -13.49 -20.34
N LEU A 193 -5.62 -12.45 -19.68
CA LEU A 193 -5.13 -11.08 -19.76
C LEU A 193 -3.72 -10.96 -19.16
N GLU A 194 -2.71 -10.97 -20.03
CA GLU A 194 -1.37 -10.49 -19.69
C GLU A 194 -1.35 -8.95 -19.62
N HIS A 195 -1.05 -8.45 -18.43
CA HIS A 195 -0.15 -7.33 -18.13
C HIS A 195 0.00 -6.21 -19.18
N MET A 196 -0.62 -5.06 -18.89
CA MET A 196 -0.06 -3.77 -19.30
C MET A 196 0.48 -3.02 -18.07
N HIS A 197 1.74 -3.33 -17.76
CA HIS A 197 2.66 -2.43 -17.09
C HIS A 197 2.76 -1.13 -17.90
N THR A 198 2.51 0.02 -17.28
CA THR A 198 2.91 1.33 -17.84
C THR A 198 4.32 1.68 -17.37
N PRO A 199 5.30 1.88 -18.27
CA PRO A 199 6.51 2.63 -17.95
C PRO A 199 6.30 4.08 -18.41
N HIS A 200 6.22 5.02 -17.47
CA HIS A 200 6.33 6.44 -17.82
C HIS A 200 7.74 6.93 -17.50
N SER A 201 8.62 6.85 -18.50
CA SER A 201 9.84 7.63 -18.52
C SER A 201 10.23 8.00 -19.95
N LEU A 202 10.82 9.19 -20.03
CA LEU A 202 11.57 9.78 -21.14
C LEU A 202 10.74 10.58 -22.16
N LEU A 203 11.13 11.76 -22.62
CA LEU A 203 12.03 12.85 -22.19
C LEU A 203 12.04 13.80 -23.41
N ILE A 204 12.33 15.09 -23.17
CA ILE A 204 12.85 16.08 -24.14
C ILE A 204 11.82 16.73 -25.08
N LEU A 205 11.49 17.99 -24.77
CA LEU A 205 11.63 19.08 -25.73
C LEU A 205 12.28 20.27 -25.03
N SER A 206 13.37 20.71 -25.64
CA SER A 206 14.31 21.73 -25.21
C SER A 206 13.67 23.11 -25.05
N ASN A 207 14.02 23.83 -23.99
CA ASN A 207 13.98 25.30 -24.03
C ASN A 207 15.15 25.87 -23.22
N GLU A 208 16.29 26.01 -23.89
CA GLU A 208 17.38 26.88 -23.47
C GLU A 208 16.95 28.35 -23.65
N ARG A 209 17.47 29.19 -22.75
CA ARG A 209 17.52 30.66 -22.82
C ARG A 209 16.33 31.37 -22.16
N LEU A 210 16.54 31.75 -20.89
CA LEU A 210 16.36 33.13 -20.43
C LEU A 210 17.07 33.28 -19.08
N SER A 211 18.36 33.57 -19.17
CA SER A 211 19.06 34.39 -18.20
C SER A 211 18.36 35.75 -18.15
N HIS A 212 18.00 36.24 -16.96
CA HIS A 212 18.17 37.63 -16.50
C HIS A 212 17.26 37.91 -15.28
N CYS A 213 17.89 38.38 -14.20
CA CYS A 213 17.45 39.46 -13.29
C CYS A 213 15.98 39.45 -12.82
N TRP A 214 15.67 39.41 -11.52
CA TRP A 214 15.79 40.51 -10.53
C TRP A 214 14.77 40.21 -9.39
N PRO A 215 14.68 41.02 -8.32
CA PRO A 215 15.71 41.61 -7.46
C PRO A 215 15.73 40.98 -6.05
#